data_AF-A0A268JBR5-F1
#
_entry.id   AF-A0A268JBR5-F1
#
_cell.length_a   1.000
_cell.length_b   1.000
_cell.length_c   1.000
_cell.angle_alpha   90.00
_cell.angle_beta   90.00
_cell.angle_gamma   90.00
#
_symmetry.space_group_name_H-M   'P 1'
#
loop_
_entity.id
_entity.type
_entity.pdbx_description
1 polymer ?
#
loop_
_entity_poly.entity_id
_entity_poly.type
_entity_poly.pdbx_seq_one_letter_code
_entity_poly.pdbx_strand_id
1 'polypeptide(L)'
;MSFCTIFQKEENLISLLNEQYEVILQKLIKLKEKQEWNIKIYCNSEQAFSYVVNHNPAVLELRENIATMPKGKQFIMKKKLNQLITAKLESAQSQWWHQMEQKLKLIFAESKLRKIWGREVTERKDDMIVNCDFLIDKRKSEQFLTKIKELEQEFSVLGCTFQVSGPWPPYHFSKEN
;
A
#
# COMPACT_ATOMS: atom_id res chain seq x y z
N MET A 1 8.61 -23.92 3.70
CA MET A 1 9.93 -24.24 3.08
C MET A 1 10.22 -23.22 1.99
N SER A 2 11.47 -22.80 1.85
CA SER A 2 11.91 -21.90 0.77
C SER A 2 12.20 -22.69 -0.50
N PHE A 3 12.28 -21.98 -1.62
CA PHE A 3 12.75 -22.54 -2.88
C PHE A 3 14.13 -23.21 -2.70
N CYS A 4 14.34 -24.34 -3.37
CA CYS A 4 15.55 -25.18 -3.26
C CYS A 4 15.84 -25.74 -1.85
N THR A 5 14.82 -26.01 -1.03
CA THR A 5 15.01 -26.86 0.16
C THR A 5 15.19 -28.31 -0.28
N ILE A 6 16.36 -28.91 -0.01
CA ILE A 6 16.67 -30.31 -0.37
C ILE A 6 16.90 -31.09 0.92
N PHE A 7 16.20 -32.20 1.09
CA PHE A 7 16.43 -33.15 2.17
C PHE A 7 17.32 -34.29 1.65
N GLN A 8 18.41 -34.57 2.36
CA GLN A 8 19.32 -35.65 2.00
C GLN A 8 18.67 -37.04 2.11
N LYS A 9 17.70 -37.18 3.04
CA LYS A 9 16.98 -38.41 3.31
C LYS A 9 15.52 -38.10 3.65
N GLU A 10 14.63 -39.07 3.41
CA GLU A 10 13.20 -38.94 3.69
C GLU A 10 12.90 -38.80 5.19
N GLU A 11 13.67 -39.47 6.06
CA GLU A 11 13.47 -39.41 7.51
C GLU A 11 13.66 -38.00 8.07
N ASN A 12 14.54 -37.21 7.45
CA ASN A 12 14.75 -35.81 7.84
C ASN A 12 13.52 -34.94 7.53
N LEU A 13 12.84 -35.23 6.39
CA LEU A 13 11.59 -34.56 6.04
C LEU A 13 10.49 -34.96 7.02
N ILE A 14 10.34 -36.26 7.30
CA ILE A 14 9.32 -36.76 8.23
C ILE A 14 9.54 -36.18 9.63
N SER A 15 10.78 -36.14 10.11
CA SER A 15 11.13 -35.54 11.41
C SER A 15 10.71 -34.06 11.47
N LEU A 16 11.03 -33.27 10.44
CA LEU A 16 10.61 -31.87 10.36
C LEU A 16 9.09 -31.72 10.32
N LEU A 17 8.40 -32.54 9.53
CA LEU A 17 6.94 -32.49 9.41
C LEU A 17 6.25 -32.84 10.73
N ASN A 18 6.78 -33.81 11.49
CA ASN A 18 6.26 -34.18 12.80
C ASN A 18 6.50 -33.06 13.82
N GLU A 19 7.71 -32.48 13.84
CA GLU A 19 8.04 -31.35 14.73
C GLU A 19 7.18 -30.12 14.45
N GLN A 20 6.91 -29.82 13.17
CA GLN A 20 6.14 -28.65 12.75
C GLN A 20 4.66 -28.93 12.48
N TYR A 21 4.16 -30.13 12.81
CA TYR A 21 2.84 -30.59 12.39
C TYR A 21 1.73 -29.60 12.75
N GLU A 22 1.65 -29.23 14.02
CA GLU A 22 0.61 -28.31 14.53
C GLU A 22 0.70 -26.94 13.85
N VAL A 23 1.91 -26.40 13.71
CA VAL A 23 2.13 -25.10 13.05
C VAL A 23 1.69 -25.14 11.59
N ILE A 24 2.02 -26.21 10.86
CA ILE A 24 1.63 -26.40 9.47
C ILE A 24 0.11 -26.56 9.36
N LEU A 25 -0.50 -27.39 10.21
CA LEU A 25 -1.94 -27.64 10.20
C LEU A 25 -2.73 -26.35 10.46
N GLN A 26 -2.35 -25.57 11.48
CA GLN A 26 -3.00 -24.29 11.79
C GLN A 26 -2.89 -23.30 10.63
N LYS A 27 -1.73 -23.25 9.94
CA LYS A 27 -1.56 -22.43 8.73
C LYS A 27 -2.44 -22.91 7.58
N LEU A 28 -2.53 -24.21 7.33
CA LEU A 28 -3.39 -24.76 6.28
C LEU A 28 -4.86 -24.43 6.55
N ILE A 29 -5.31 -24.56 7.80
CA ILE A 29 -6.67 -24.16 8.22
C ILE A 29 -6.89 -22.66 8.00
N LYS A 30 -5.95 -21.82 8.43
CA LYS A 30 -6.02 -20.36 8.23
C LYS A 30 -6.11 -19.98 6.76
N LEU A 31 -5.37 -20.67 5.87
CA LEU A 31 -5.27 -20.35 4.45
C LEU A 31 -6.33 -21.05 3.57
N LYS A 32 -7.04 -22.04 4.13
CA LYS A 32 -8.09 -22.79 3.42
C LYS A 32 -9.12 -21.85 2.78
N GLU A 33 -9.41 -22.11 1.51
CA GLU A 33 -10.29 -21.32 0.63
C GLU A 33 -9.96 -19.83 0.52
N LYS A 34 -8.72 -19.45 0.78
CA LYS A 34 -8.24 -18.07 0.60
C LYS A 34 -7.21 -18.00 -0.50
N GLN A 35 -7.10 -16.82 -1.09
CA GLN A 35 -6.14 -16.49 -2.11
C GLN A 35 -5.58 -15.10 -1.86
N GLU A 36 -4.38 -14.87 -2.36
CA GLU A 36 -3.67 -13.62 -2.15
C GLU A 36 -3.81 -12.71 -3.35
N TRP A 37 -4.01 -11.42 -3.07
CA TRP A 37 -4.03 -10.35 -4.05
C TRP A 37 -3.07 -9.26 -3.63
N ASN A 38 -2.23 -8.79 -4.54
CA ASN A 38 -1.36 -7.65 -4.29
C ASN A 38 -1.94 -6.40 -4.98
N ILE A 39 -2.01 -5.30 -4.23
CA ILE A 39 -2.39 -3.99 -4.72
C ILE A 39 -1.20 -3.06 -4.55
N LYS A 40 -0.83 -2.40 -5.64
CA LYS A 40 0.05 -1.25 -5.63
C LYS A 40 -0.74 -0.03 -6.05
N ILE A 41 -0.56 1.07 -5.32
CA ILE A 41 -1.17 2.35 -5.66
C ILE A 41 -0.05 3.29 -6.01
N TYR A 42 -0.14 3.87 -7.20
CA TYR A 42 0.76 4.89 -7.69
C TYR A 42 0.05 6.24 -7.72
N CYS A 43 0.78 7.31 -7.46
CA CYS A 43 0.22 8.65 -7.35
C CYS A 43 1.03 9.62 -8.21
N ASN A 44 0.35 10.35 -9.08
CA ASN A 44 0.96 11.43 -9.84
C ASN A 44 1.36 12.56 -8.89
N SER A 45 2.66 12.81 -8.78
CA SER A 45 3.21 13.78 -7.81
C SER A 45 2.72 15.20 -8.04
N GLU A 46 2.49 15.62 -9.29
CA GLU A 46 2.01 16.98 -9.60
C GLU A 46 0.55 17.17 -9.19
N GLN A 47 -0.31 16.18 -9.48
CA GLN A 47 -1.72 16.23 -9.10
C GLN A 47 -1.89 16.18 -7.58
N ALA A 48 -1.16 15.30 -6.91
CA ALA A 48 -1.20 15.18 -5.46
C ALA A 48 -0.67 16.45 -4.76
N PHE A 49 0.43 17.02 -5.28
CA PHE A 49 0.95 18.30 -4.81
C PHE A 49 -0.08 19.43 -5.00
N SER A 50 -0.69 19.53 -6.19
CA SER A 50 -1.73 20.52 -6.49
C SER A 50 -2.93 20.39 -5.55
N TYR A 51 -3.36 19.16 -5.24
CA TYR A 51 -4.43 18.92 -4.29
C TYR A 51 -4.08 19.51 -2.90
N VAL A 52 -2.91 19.22 -2.36
CA VAL A 52 -2.49 19.73 -1.05
C VAL A 52 -2.38 21.26 -1.04
N VAL A 53 -1.82 21.85 -2.11
CA VAL A 53 -1.67 23.30 -2.23
C VAL A 53 -3.02 24.02 -2.23
N ASN A 54 -4.05 23.42 -2.83
CA ASN A 54 -5.36 24.07 -3.00
C ASN A 54 -6.36 23.74 -1.90
N HIS A 55 -6.16 22.68 -1.11
CA HIS A 55 -7.14 22.20 -0.14
C HIS A 55 -6.64 22.16 1.30
N ASN A 56 -5.33 22.27 1.56
CA ASN A 56 -4.82 22.25 2.93
C ASN A 56 -4.82 23.66 3.56
N PRO A 57 -5.60 23.91 4.64
CA PRO A 57 -5.73 25.25 5.21
C PRO A 57 -4.40 25.86 5.65
N ALA A 58 -3.52 25.08 6.29
CA ALA A 58 -2.22 25.58 6.75
C ALA A 58 -1.27 25.96 5.60
N VAL A 59 -1.39 25.28 4.45
CA VAL A 59 -0.62 25.60 3.25
C VAL A 59 -1.15 26.89 2.61
N LEU A 60 -2.47 27.02 2.50
CA LEU A 60 -3.12 28.23 1.97
C LEU A 60 -2.77 29.46 2.82
N GLU A 61 -2.93 29.36 4.14
CA GLU A 61 -2.62 30.44 5.08
C GLU A 61 -1.15 30.87 4.99
N LEU A 62 -0.20 29.91 4.98
CA LEU A 62 1.22 30.25 4.86
C LEU A 62 1.53 30.88 3.50
N ARG A 63 0.90 30.41 2.42
CA ARG A 63 1.09 30.97 1.07
C ARG A 63 0.60 32.43 0.99
N GLU A 64 -0.56 32.73 1.55
CA GLU A 64 -1.09 34.09 1.63
C GLU A 64 -0.20 35.01 2.48
N ASN A 65 0.24 34.52 3.64
CA ASN A 65 1.16 35.25 4.52
C ASN A 65 2.50 35.57 3.83
N ILE A 66 3.02 34.68 2.98
CA ILE A 66 4.26 34.94 2.23
C ILE A 66 4.08 36.08 1.22
N ALA A 67 2.90 36.20 0.60
CA ALA A 67 2.62 37.21 -0.41
C ALA A 67 2.71 38.64 0.15
N THR A 68 2.43 38.82 1.44
CA THR A 68 2.49 40.12 2.13
C THR A 68 3.86 40.44 2.74
N MET A 69 4.82 39.49 2.71
CA MET A 69 6.14 39.68 3.31
C MET A 69 7.13 40.46 2.43
N PRO A 70 8.11 41.17 3.01
CA PRO A 70 9.20 41.79 2.26
C PRO A 70 10.02 40.77 1.46
N LYS A 71 10.44 41.14 0.23
CA LYS A 71 11.17 40.27 -0.71
C LYS A 71 12.35 39.51 -0.07
N GLY A 72 13.10 40.14 0.84
CA GLY A 72 14.23 39.51 1.54
C GLY A 72 13.85 38.33 2.45
N LYS A 73 12.63 38.32 3.02
CA LYS A 73 12.15 37.21 3.87
C LYS A 73 11.41 36.13 3.07
N GLN A 74 10.93 36.46 1.87
CA GLN A 74 10.15 35.53 1.04
C GLN A 74 10.93 34.27 0.66
N PHE A 75 12.24 34.37 0.40
CA PHE A 75 13.04 33.20 0.00
C PHE A 75 13.04 32.09 1.07
N ILE A 76 13.32 32.46 2.32
CA ILE A 76 13.34 31.52 3.44
C ILE A 76 11.94 30.93 3.67
N MET A 77 10.90 31.75 3.58
CA MET A 77 9.53 31.29 3.81
C MET A 77 8.99 30.41 2.69
N LYS A 78 9.42 30.62 1.43
CA LYS A 78 9.12 29.69 0.32
C LYS A 78 9.73 28.31 0.57
N LYS A 79 10.95 28.23 1.12
CA LYS A 79 11.54 26.94 1.51
C LYS A 79 10.72 26.25 2.62
N LYS A 80 10.27 27.02 3.62
CA LYS A 80 9.40 26.52 4.70
C LYS A 80 8.04 26.05 4.17
N LEU A 81 7.46 26.76 3.21
CA LEU A 81 6.22 26.36 2.53
C LEU A 81 6.40 25.02 1.80
N ASN A 82 7.50 24.84 1.05
CA ASN A 82 7.76 23.57 0.36
C ASN A 82 7.88 22.41 1.35
N GLN A 83 8.60 22.59 2.47
CA GLN A 83 8.70 21.57 3.52
C GLN A 83 7.33 21.24 4.13
N LEU A 84 6.49 22.26 4.37
CA LEU A 84 5.13 22.05 4.86
C LEU A 84 4.29 21.26 3.87
N ILE A 85 4.36 21.59 2.57
CA ILE A 85 3.61 20.87 1.53
C ILE A 85 4.03 19.41 1.48
N THR A 86 5.34 19.10 1.50
CA THR A 86 5.83 17.71 1.52
C THR A 86 5.28 16.94 2.72
N ALA A 87 5.36 17.51 3.93
CA ALA A 87 4.83 16.86 5.13
C ALA A 87 3.30 16.67 5.08
N LYS A 88 2.56 17.64 4.53
CA LYS A 88 1.10 17.52 4.35
C LYS A 88 0.72 16.53 3.26
N LEU A 89 1.54 16.38 2.23
CA LEU A 89 1.34 15.39 1.17
C LEU A 89 1.48 13.97 1.71
N GLU A 90 2.54 13.67 2.45
CA GLU A 90 2.73 12.36 3.11
C GLU A 90 1.55 12.01 4.03
N SER A 91 1.11 12.98 4.83
CA SER A 91 -0.05 12.83 5.70
C SER A 91 -1.34 12.60 4.92
N ALA A 92 -1.57 13.32 3.82
CA ALA A 92 -2.75 13.15 2.98
C ALA A 92 -2.78 11.76 2.32
N GLN A 93 -1.65 11.32 1.76
CA GLN A 93 -1.53 9.98 1.15
C GLN A 93 -1.79 8.86 2.17
N SER A 94 -1.30 9.02 3.40
CA SER A 94 -1.58 8.09 4.49
C SER A 94 -3.06 8.04 4.86
N GLN A 95 -3.74 9.20 4.85
CA GLN A 95 -5.19 9.28 5.07
C GLN A 95 -5.98 8.65 3.93
N TRP A 96 -5.57 8.86 2.67
CA TRP A 96 -6.20 8.24 1.50
C TRP A 96 -6.12 6.71 1.59
N TRP A 97 -4.94 6.18 1.92
CA TRP A 97 -4.78 4.74 2.13
C TRP A 97 -5.70 4.23 3.24
N HIS A 98 -5.73 4.89 4.40
CA HIS A 98 -6.61 4.48 5.49
C HIS A 98 -8.09 4.47 5.05
N GLN A 99 -8.54 5.46 4.30
CA GLN A 99 -9.90 5.50 3.77
C GLN A 99 -10.19 4.33 2.80
N MET A 100 -9.24 4.00 1.91
CA MET A 100 -9.36 2.87 1.00
C MET A 100 -9.40 1.54 1.77
N GLU A 101 -8.51 1.33 2.72
CA GLU A 101 -8.43 0.11 3.52
C GLU A 101 -9.71 -0.09 4.35
N GLN A 102 -10.24 0.97 4.95
CA GLN A 102 -11.51 0.91 5.70
C GLN A 102 -12.68 0.47 4.81
N LYS A 103 -12.74 0.95 3.57
CA LYS A 103 -13.76 0.54 2.58
C LYS A 103 -13.61 -0.92 2.13
N LEU A 104 -12.44 -1.52 2.32
CA LEU A 104 -12.15 -2.92 2.01
C LEU A 104 -12.25 -3.85 3.24
N LYS A 105 -12.38 -3.30 4.45
CA LYS A 105 -12.19 -4.04 5.72
C LYS A 105 -13.05 -5.29 5.87
N LEU A 106 -14.27 -5.28 5.32
CA LEU A 106 -15.20 -6.43 5.39
C LEU A 106 -14.98 -7.48 4.29
N ILE A 107 -14.14 -7.17 3.31
CA ILE A 107 -13.90 -8.02 2.13
C ILE A 107 -12.69 -8.94 2.37
N PHE A 108 -11.63 -8.43 2.99
CA PHE A 108 -10.42 -9.19 3.26
C PHE A 108 -10.41 -9.86 4.64
N ALA A 109 -9.67 -10.96 4.77
CA ALA A 109 -9.42 -11.63 6.04
C ALA A 109 -8.18 -11.07 6.75
N GLU A 110 -7.12 -10.78 6.01
CA GLU A 110 -5.89 -10.18 6.51
C GLU A 110 -5.28 -9.27 5.43
N SER A 111 -4.58 -8.21 5.86
CA SER A 111 -3.77 -7.34 4.99
C SER A 111 -2.33 -7.27 5.51
N LYS A 112 -1.36 -7.16 4.61
CA LYS A 112 0.06 -6.95 4.95
C LYS A 112 0.61 -5.79 4.13
N LEU A 113 0.91 -4.68 4.79
CA LEU A 113 1.64 -3.57 4.16
C LEU A 113 3.09 -3.97 3.90
N ARG A 114 3.54 -3.69 2.67
CA ARG A 114 4.87 -4.00 2.18
C ARG A 114 5.68 -2.72 2.02
N LYS A 115 7.00 -2.88 1.95
CA LYS A 115 7.89 -1.78 1.57
C LYS A 115 7.49 -1.25 0.19
N ILE A 116 7.37 0.07 0.12
CA ILE A 116 7.17 0.85 -1.10
C ILE A 116 8.49 0.92 -1.87
N TRP A 117 8.41 0.92 -3.20
CA TRP A 117 9.57 1.06 -4.07
C TRP A 117 9.62 2.44 -4.69
N GLY A 118 10.82 3.02 -4.75
CA GLY A 118 11.03 4.29 -5.43
C GLY A 118 10.97 4.16 -6.96
N ARG A 119 11.03 5.31 -7.64
CA ARG A 119 10.97 5.40 -9.11
C ARG A 119 12.11 4.63 -9.78
N GLU A 120 13.27 4.57 -9.12
CA GLU A 120 14.47 3.86 -9.57
C GLU A 120 14.28 2.34 -9.71
N VAL A 121 13.36 1.76 -8.93
CA VAL A 121 13.06 0.32 -8.99
C VAL A 121 11.84 0.03 -9.86
N THR A 122 10.89 0.97 -9.91
CA THR A 122 9.61 0.77 -10.61
C THR A 122 9.66 1.18 -12.07
N GLU A 123 10.68 1.93 -12.49
CA GLU A 123 10.81 2.53 -13.84
C GLU A 123 9.62 3.40 -14.24
N ARG A 124 8.90 3.94 -13.23
CA ARG A 124 7.71 4.77 -13.42
C ARG A 124 7.97 6.23 -13.09
N LYS A 125 7.13 7.12 -13.66
CA LYS A 125 7.15 8.57 -13.39
C LYS A 125 6.34 8.97 -12.17
N ASP A 126 5.36 8.17 -11.77
CA ASP A 126 4.53 8.36 -10.59
C ASP A 126 5.12 7.62 -9.37
N ASP A 127 4.78 8.10 -8.18
CA ASP A 127 5.29 7.55 -6.93
C ASP A 127 4.41 6.42 -6.44
N MET A 128 5.00 5.28 -6.07
CA MET A 128 4.25 4.26 -5.34
C MET A 128 3.97 4.81 -3.93
N ILE A 129 2.70 4.83 -3.55
CA ILE A 129 2.27 5.29 -2.21
C ILE A 129 1.75 4.13 -1.36
N VAL A 130 1.41 2.99 -1.98
CA VAL A 130 0.97 1.77 -1.29
C VAL A 130 1.50 0.55 -2.03
N ASN A 131 1.92 -0.45 -1.26
CA ASN A 131 2.12 -1.82 -1.70
C ASN A 131 1.54 -2.73 -0.61
N CYS A 132 0.44 -3.43 -0.88
CA CYS A 132 -0.28 -4.19 0.13
C CYS A 132 -0.74 -5.53 -0.41
N ASP A 133 -0.46 -6.60 0.34
CA ASP A 133 -1.02 -7.92 0.08
C ASP A 133 -2.30 -8.09 0.88
N PHE A 134 -3.31 -8.69 0.26
CA PHE A 134 -4.60 -9.00 0.86
C PHE A 134 -4.87 -10.50 0.77
N LEU A 135 -5.29 -11.09 1.88
CA LEU A 135 -5.78 -12.45 1.94
C LEU A 135 -7.31 -12.42 1.82
N ILE A 136 -7.83 -12.89 0.69
CA ILE A 136 -9.25 -12.81 0.34
C ILE A 136 -9.84 -14.22 0.29
N ASP A 137 -11.02 -14.41 0.86
CA ASP A 137 -11.81 -15.63 0.62
C ASP A 137 -12.16 -15.71 -0.87
N LYS A 138 -11.93 -16.86 -1.51
CA LYS A 138 -12.16 -17.04 -2.96
C LYS A 138 -13.56 -16.57 -3.38
N ARG A 139 -14.58 -16.76 -2.53
CA ARG A 139 -15.97 -16.35 -2.78
C ARG A 139 -16.18 -14.83 -2.81
N LYS A 140 -15.31 -14.05 -2.18
CA LYS A 140 -15.36 -12.59 -2.13
C LYS A 140 -14.50 -11.91 -3.21
N SER A 141 -13.92 -12.67 -4.13
CA SER A 141 -12.88 -12.12 -5.01
C SER A 141 -13.43 -11.21 -6.11
N GLU A 142 -14.62 -11.51 -6.65
CA GLU A 142 -15.30 -10.60 -7.56
C GLU A 142 -15.74 -9.30 -6.85
N GLN A 143 -16.24 -9.43 -5.62
CA GLN A 143 -16.58 -8.27 -4.77
C GLN A 143 -15.34 -7.40 -4.51
N PHE A 144 -14.20 -8.02 -4.22
CA PHE A 144 -12.93 -7.33 -4.02
C PHE A 144 -12.52 -6.57 -5.28
N LEU A 145 -12.44 -7.23 -6.43
CA LEU A 145 -12.04 -6.59 -7.69
C LEU A 145 -12.98 -5.45 -8.10
N THR A 146 -14.28 -5.63 -7.90
CA THR A 146 -15.28 -4.58 -8.15
C THR A 146 -15.03 -3.39 -7.24
N LYS A 147 -14.81 -3.63 -5.94
CA LYS A 147 -14.54 -2.55 -4.98
C LYS A 147 -13.25 -1.80 -5.28
N ILE A 148 -12.23 -2.50 -5.78
CA ILE A 148 -10.97 -1.86 -6.20
C ILE A 148 -11.18 -0.93 -7.39
N LYS A 149 -11.98 -1.33 -8.39
CA LYS A 149 -12.31 -0.44 -9.53
C LYS A 149 -13.07 0.81 -9.08
N GLU A 150 -14.00 0.68 -8.14
CA GLU A 150 -14.71 1.83 -7.55
C GLU A 150 -13.74 2.77 -6.84
N LEU A 151 -12.82 2.23 -6.03
CA LEU A 151 -11.81 3.03 -5.33
C LEU A 151 -10.84 3.70 -6.31
N GLU A 152 -10.41 3.02 -7.36
CA GLU A 152 -9.56 3.61 -8.38
C GLU A 152 -10.24 4.81 -9.05
N GLN A 153 -11.52 4.68 -9.41
CA GLN A 153 -12.29 5.79 -9.97
C GLN A 153 -12.42 6.95 -8.98
N GLU A 154 -12.77 6.65 -7.72
CA GLU A 154 -12.93 7.67 -6.67
C GLU A 154 -11.64 8.46 -6.43
N PHE A 155 -10.49 7.79 -6.38
CA PHE A 155 -9.21 8.42 -6.06
C PHE A 155 -8.42 8.87 -7.29
N SER A 156 -8.93 8.64 -8.50
CA SER A 156 -8.31 9.09 -9.75
C SER A 156 -8.14 10.61 -9.82
N VAL A 157 -9.07 11.37 -9.22
CA VAL A 157 -9.01 12.84 -9.14
C VAL A 157 -7.85 13.36 -8.28
N LEU A 158 -7.30 12.50 -7.42
CA LEU A 158 -6.10 12.76 -6.61
C LEU A 158 -4.82 12.26 -7.31
N GLY A 159 -4.94 11.80 -8.56
CA GLY A 159 -3.86 11.24 -9.35
C GLY A 159 -3.48 9.81 -8.97
N CYS A 160 -4.34 9.08 -8.25
CA CYS A 160 -4.09 7.69 -7.89
C CYS A 160 -4.43 6.73 -9.05
N THR A 161 -3.57 5.75 -9.28
CA THR A 161 -3.81 4.61 -10.18
C THR A 161 -3.47 3.30 -9.47
N PHE A 162 -4.22 2.24 -9.78
CA PHE A 162 -4.13 0.97 -9.08
C PHE A 162 -3.53 -0.09 -10.00
N GLN A 163 -2.57 -0.84 -9.49
CA GLN A 163 -2.08 -2.05 -10.12
C GLN A 163 -2.44 -3.23 -9.24
N VAL A 164 -3.31 -4.09 -9.76
CA VAL A 164 -3.78 -5.30 -9.07
C VAL A 164 -3.11 -6.51 -9.70
N SER A 165 -2.62 -7.43 -8.87
CA SER A 165 -2.12 -8.72 -9.34
C SER A 165 -2.63 -9.86 -8.47
N GLY A 166 -2.95 -10.98 -9.11
CA GLY A 166 -3.52 -12.17 -8.49
C GLY A 166 -4.57 -12.83 -9.38
N PRO A 167 -5.25 -13.88 -8.87
CA PRO A 167 -5.00 -14.45 -7.56
C PRO A 167 -3.70 -15.24 -7.51
N TRP A 168 -2.96 -15.08 -6.42
CA TRP A 168 -1.76 -15.86 -6.12
C TRP A 168 -2.06 -16.89 -5.04
N PRO A 169 -1.31 -18.00 -4.97
CA PRO A 169 -1.18 -18.77 -3.74
C PRO A 169 -0.75 -17.83 -2.59
N PRO A 170 -1.19 -18.06 -1.35
CA PRO A 170 -0.94 -17.17 -0.21
C PRO A 170 0.51 -17.26 0.31
N TYR A 171 1.48 -16.93 -0.54
CA TYR A 171 2.90 -17.01 -0.25
C TYR A 171 3.31 -16.06 0.88
N HIS A 172 2.76 -14.85 0.93
CA HIS A 172 3.14 -13.86 1.95
C HIS A 172 2.42 -14.10 3.28
N PHE A 173 1.29 -14.83 3.24
CA PHE A 173 0.53 -15.21 4.44
C PHE A 173 0.91 -16.60 5.00
N SER A 174 1.68 -17.40 4.27
CA SER A 174 2.19 -18.71 4.71
C SER A 174 3.54 -18.65 5.43
N LYS A 175 4.27 -17.53 5.32
CA LYS A 175 5.52 -17.28 6.05
C LYS A 175 5.24 -16.77 7.47
N GLU A 176 6.09 -17.15 8.41
CA GLU A 176 6.11 -16.58 9.76
C GLU A 176 6.69 -15.16 9.67
N ASN A 177 6.13 -14.25 10.48
CA ASN A 177 6.72 -12.93 10.70
C ASN A 177 7.85 -13.07 11.71
#